data_AF-B9K4E2-F1
#
_entry.id   AF-B9K4E2-F1
#
_cell.length_a   1.000
_cell.length_b   1.000
_cell.length_c   1.000
_cell.angle_alpha   90.00
_cell.angle_beta   90.00
_cell.angle_gamma   90.00
#
_symmetry.space_group_name_H-M   'P 1'
#
loop_
_entity.id
_entity.type
_entity.pdbx_description
1 polymer ?
#
loop_
_entity_poly.entity_id
_entity_poly.type
_entity_poly.pdbx_seq_one_letter_code
_entity_poly.pdbx_strand_id
1 'polypeptide(L)'
;MMPSIDAQVELRRMEDACRQTRHQLDLIERQIIRKMTALIPSLGQRKFGHHRGIRPEPEAFVCRYRSNLAAITAERQPEIDALSSKLARQEAAIASFRDRTALMRGCAWAGQQADDDLNPDRSGGHAAECDLTD
;
A
#
# COMPACT_ATOMS: atom_id res chain seq x y z
N MET A 1 28.51 8.66 -8.72
CA MET A 1 28.02 7.48 -7.98
C MET A 1 27.08 7.96 -6.89
N MET A 2 25.80 7.63 -6.94
CA MET A 2 24.85 7.96 -5.86
C MET A 2 25.03 6.93 -4.74
N PRO A 3 25.42 7.32 -3.51
CA PRO A 3 25.63 6.34 -2.45
C PRO A 3 24.29 5.67 -2.15
N SER A 4 24.27 4.35 -2.15
CA SER A 4 23.10 3.47 -1.90
C SER A 4 22.21 3.93 -0.74
N ILE A 5 22.78 4.65 0.23
CA ILE A 5 22.10 5.25 1.39
C ILE A 5 21.08 6.33 0.97
N ASP A 6 21.41 7.22 0.04
CA ASP A 6 20.52 8.31 -0.38
C ASP A 6 19.26 7.78 -1.07
N ALA A 7 19.40 6.73 -1.89
CA ALA A 7 18.27 6.05 -2.52
C ALA A 7 17.37 5.32 -1.51
N GLN A 8 17.95 4.74 -0.46
CA GLN A 8 17.19 4.12 0.63
C GLN A 8 16.45 5.15 1.49
N VAL A 9 17.08 6.29 1.76
CA VAL A 9 16.45 7.40 2.49
C VAL A 9 15.27 7.94 1.70
N GLU A 10 15.42 8.15 0.40
CA GLU A 10 14.34 8.63 -0.46
C GLU A 10 13.18 7.63 -0.55
N LEU A 11 13.48 6.34 -0.71
CA LEU A 11 12.45 5.29 -0.69
C LEU A 11 11.66 5.29 0.63
N ARG A 12 12.35 5.41 1.78
CA ARG A 12 11.68 5.48 3.09
C ARG A 12 10.75 6.70 3.18
N ARG A 13 11.19 7.86 2.68
CA ARG A 13 10.35 9.07 2.65
C ARG A 13 9.09 8.89 1.80
N MET A 14 9.21 8.25 0.63
CA MET A 14 8.07 7.95 -0.22
C MET A 14 7.09 6.98 0.48
N GLU A 15 7.61 5.94 1.14
CA GLU A 15 6.80 4.98 1.90
C GLU A 15 6.10 5.62 3.11
N ASP A 16 6.77 6.55 3.80
CA ASP A 16 6.17 7.35 4.88
C ASP A 16 5.03 8.22 4.38
N ALA A 17 5.20 8.85 3.21
CA ALA A 17 4.12 9.63 2.59
C ALA A 17 2.90 8.77 2.22
N CYS A 18 3.11 7.51 1.80
CA CYS A 18 2.02 6.54 1.61
C CYS A 18 1.35 6.18 2.94
N ARG A 19 2.13 5.85 3.98
CA ARG A 19 1.60 5.54 5.32
C ARG A 19 0.75 6.68 5.85
N GLN A 20 1.19 7.92 5.67
CA GLN A 20 0.44 9.08 6.12
C GLN A 20 -0.86 9.28 5.35
N THR A 21 -0.86 9.06 4.03
CA THR A 21 -2.08 9.15 3.22
C THR A 21 -3.08 8.04 3.59
N ARG A 22 -2.61 6.81 3.84
CA ARG A 22 -3.46 5.72 4.37
C ARG A 22 -4.02 6.06 5.75
N HIS A 23 -3.21 6.61 6.64
CA HIS A 23 -3.67 7.05 7.95
C HIS A 23 -4.76 8.14 7.86
N GLN A 24 -4.65 9.05 6.89
CA GLN A 24 -5.71 10.04 6.64
C GLN A 24 -7.03 9.38 6.24
N LEU A 25 -7.00 8.36 5.37
CA LEU A 25 -8.20 7.57 5.04
C LEU A 25 -8.79 6.89 6.29
N ASP A 26 -7.94 6.26 7.13
CA ASP A 26 -8.39 5.64 8.39
C ASP A 26 -9.04 6.65 9.34
N LEU A 27 -8.50 7.87 9.40
CA LEU A 27 -9.08 8.95 10.22
C LEU A 27 -10.45 9.38 9.71
N ILE A 28 -10.64 9.46 8.39
CA ILE A 28 -11.94 9.76 7.78
C ILE A 28 -12.94 8.65 8.11
N GLU A 29 -12.56 7.39 7.91
CA GLU A 29 -13.42 6.25 8.22
C GLU A 29 -13.84 6.25 9.70
N ARG A 30 -12.89 6.46 10.61
CA ARG A 30 -13.17 6.59 12.05
C ARG A 30 -14.10 7.77 12.36
N GLN A 31 -13.98 8.89 11.64
CA GLN A 31 -14.90 10.02 11.80
C GLN A 31 -16.31 9.68 11.33
N ILE A 32 -16.46 8.96 10.21
CA ILE A 32 -17.75 8.48 9.71
C ILE A 32 -18.40 7.56 10.76
N ILE A 33 -17.67 6.56 11.25
CA ILE A 33 -18.15 5.63 12.28
C ILE A 33 -18.56 6.38 13.55
N ARG A 34 -17.71 7.30 14.05
CA ARG A 34 -18.03 8.08 15.26
C ARG A 34 -19.27 8.95 15.09
N LYS A 35 -19.41 9.66 13.96
CA LYS A 35 -20.61 10.45 13.65
C LYS A 35 -21.84 9.57 13.62
N MET A 36 -21.76 8.41 12.95
CA MET A 36 -22.87 7.45 12.88
C MET A 36 -23.26 6.92 14.25
N THR A 37 -22.31 6.49 15.07
CA THR A 37 -22.58 5.99 16.43
C THR A 37 -23.21 7.05 17.32
N ALA A 38 -22.78 8.31 17.21
CA ALA A 38 -23.38 9.43 17.94
C ALA A 38 -24.84 9.71 17.53
N LEU A 39 -25.23 9.36 16.30
CA LEU A 39 -26.60 9.53 15.83
C LEU A 39 -27.56 8.43 16.31
N ILE A 40 -27.06 7.24 16.69
CA ILE A 40 -27.90 6.08 17.07
C ILE A 40 -28.94 6.40 18.15
N PRO A 41 -28.59 7.06 19.28
CA PRO A 41 -29.58 7.39 20.31
C PRO A 41 -30.67 8.35 19.80
N SER A 42 -30.29 9.32 18.96
CA SER A 42 -31.22 10.30 18.40
C SER A 42 -32.19 9.69 17.38
N LEU A 43 -31.73 8.69 16.61
CA LEU A 43 -32.54 7.91 15.67
C LEU A 43 -33.59 7.05 16.39
N GLY A 44 -33.30 6.63 17.63
CA GLY A 44 -34.23 5.89 18.49
C GLY A 44 -35.26 6.78 19.21
N GLN A 45 -34.94 8.05 19.50
CA GLN A 45 -35.77 8.89 20.38
C GLN A 45 -36.73 9.85 19.67
N ARG A 46 -36.46 10.29 18.43
CA ARG A 46 -37.04 11.54 17.90
C ARG A 46 -38.49 11.49 17.36
N LYS A 47 -39.27 10.42 17.63
CA LYS A 47 -40.73 10.38 17.37
C LYS A 47 -41.49 9.54 18.41
N PHE A 48 -41.36 9.86 19.69
CA PHE A 48 -42.25 9.34 20.74
C PHE A 48 -43.15 10.43 21.33
N GLY A 49 -43.70 11.28 20.47
CA GLY A 49 -44.89 12.06 20.81
C GLY A 49 -46.09 11.11 20.90
N HIS A 50 -46.33 10.51 22.07
CA HIS A 50 -47.64 10.11 22.58
C HIS A 50 -48.56 9.26 21.66
N HIS A 51 -48.06 8.52 20.68
CA HIS A 51 -48.83 7.45 20.04
C HIS A 51 -48.74 6.19 20.89
N ARG A 52 -49.61 6.12 21.91
CA ARG A 52 -49.90 4.88 22.65
C ARG A 52 -50.26 3.78 21.63
N GLY A 53 -49.30 2.92 21.27
CA GLY A 53 -49.56 1.65 20.60
C GLY A 53 -48.84 1.36 19.27
N ILE A 54 -48.21 2.32 18.60
CA ILE A 54 -47.55 2.06 17.31
C ILE A 54 -46.05 1.83 17.54
N ARG A 55 -45.62 0.56 17.45
CA ARG A 55 -44.21 0.18 17.48
C ARG A 55 -43.53 0.83 16.26
N PRO A 56 -42.39 1.53 16.41
CA PRO A 56 -41.63 2.00 15.28
C PRO A 56 -41.26 0.82 14.39
N GLU A 57 -41.71 0.85 13.14
CA GLU A 57 -41.34 -0.15 12.14
C GLU A 57 -39.80 -0.29 12.10
N PRO A 58 -39.25 -1.47 12.42
CA PRO A 58 -37.80 -1.70 12.39
C PRO A 58 -37.18 -1.30 11.04
N GLU A 59 -37.93 -1.47 9.96
CA GLU A 59 -37.55 -1.06 8.61
C GLU A 59 -37.36 0.45 8.48
N ALA A 60 -38.21 1.26 9.11
CA ALA A 60 -38.10 2.72 9.07
C ALA A 60 -36.85 3.24 9.81
N PHE A 61 -36.39 2.52 10.83
CA PHE A 61 -35.11 2.81 11.49
C PHE A 61 -33.93 2.51 10.57
N VAL A 62 -33.90 1.32 9.97
CA VAL A 62 -32.81 0.90 9.07
C VAL A 62 -32.73 1.81 7.84
N CYS A 63 -33.87 2.20 7.27
CA CYS A 63 -33.93 3.14 6.16
C CYS A 63 -33.31 4.50 6.54
N ARG A 64 -33.70 5.08 7.69
CA ARG A 64 -33.10 6.32 8.19
C ARG A 64 -31.60 6.16 8.46
N TYR A 65 -31.18 5.06 9.05
CA TYR A 65 -29.77 4.77 9.32
C TYR A 65 -28.96 4.74 8.02
N ARG A 66 -29.44 4.01 7.00
CA ARG A 66 -28.79 3.94 5.67
C ARG A 66 -28.73 5.29 4.98
N SER A 67 -29.81 6.07 5.02
CA SER A 67 -29.82 7.42 4.42
C SER A 67 -28.82 8.36 5.09
N ASN A 68 -28.70 8.32 6.43
CA ASN A 68 -27.71 9.13 7.14
C ASN A 68 -26.27 8.69 6.84
N LEU A 69 -26.03 7.38 6.75
CA LEU A 69 -24.72 6.84 6.36
C LEU A 69 -24.33 7.30 4.95
N ALA A 70 -25.28 7.20 4.01
CA ALA A 70 -25.07 7.64 2.64
C ALA A 70 -24.78 9.15 2.57
N ALA A 71 -25.51 9.99 3.32
CA ALA A 71 -25.27 11.43 3.37
C ALA A 71 -23.87 11.77 3.92
N ILE A 72 -23.50 11.18 5.06
CA ILE A 72 -22.18 11.41 5.67
C ILE A 72 -21.05 10.91 4.75
N THR A 73 -21.26 9.79 4.08
CA THR A 73 -20.26 9.24 3.13
C THR A 73 -20.17 10.12 1.89
N ALA A 74 -21.29 10.59 1.34
CA ALA A 74 -21.32 11.46 0.16
C ALA A 74 -20.59 12.80 0.42
N GLU A 75 -20.75 13.39 1.61
CA GLU A 75 -20.01 14.60 2.01
C GLU A 75 -18.49 14.39 2.04
N ARG A 76 -18.03 13.16 2.34
CA ARG A 76 -16.61 12.81 2.44
C ARG A 76 -16.05 12.13 1.20
N GLN A 77 -16.91 11.72 0.28
CA GLN A 77 -16.54 11.02 -0.94
C GLN A 77 -15.48 11.74 -1.78
N PRO A 78 -15.58 13.06 -2.05
CA PRO A 78 -14.54 13.73 -2.85
C PRO A 78 -13.17 13.74 -2.17
N GLU A 79 -13.13 13.78 -0.83
CA GLU A 79 -11.88 13.69 -0.06
C GLU A 79 -11.29 12.28 -0.11
N ILE A 80 -12.14 11.25 0.04
CA ILE A 80 -11.76 9.83 -0.07
C ILE A 80 -11.21 9.54 -1.47
N ASP A 81 -11.89 10.00 -2.52
CA ASP A 81 -11.49 9.77 -3.91
C ASP A 81 -10.17 10.48 -4.24
N ALA A 82 -10.00 11.72 -3.74
CA ALA A 82 -8.76 12.48 -3.91
C ALA A 82 -7.57 11.81 -3.22
N LEU A 83 -7.75 11.34 -1.98
CA LEU A 83 -6.71 10.63 -1.22
C LEU A 83 -6.41 9.25 -1.83
N SER A 84 -7.43 8.52 -2.30
CA SER A 84 -7.26 7.22 -2.95
C SER A 84 -6.50 7.36 -4.27
N SER A 85 -6.85 8.36 -5.09
CA SER A 85 -6.13 8.68 -6.33
C SER A 85 -4.70 9.12 -6.04
N LYS A 86 -4.46 9.86 -4.95
CA LYS A 86 -3.12 10.23 -4.50
C LYS A 86 -2.32 9.00 -4.07
N LEU A 87 -2.91 8.09 -3.32
CA LEU A 87 -2.27 6.84 -2.89
C LEU A 87 -1.84 6.00 -4.09
N ALA A 88 -2.73 5.79 -5.06
CA ALA A 88 -2.41 5.05 -6.28
C ALA A 88 -1.22 5.67 -7.04
N ARG A 89 -1.16 7.00 -7.13
CA ARG A 89 -0.01 7.71 -7.74
C ARG A 89 1.28 7.52 -6.95
N GLN A 90 1.22 7.57 -5.62
CA GLN A 90 2.39 7.35 -4.78
C GLN A 90 2.91 5.90 -4.88
N GLU A 91 2.01 4.92 -4.90
CA GLU A 91 2.37 3.50 -5.04
C GLU A 91 3.02 3.22 -6.40
N ALA A 92 2.48 3.80 -7.48
CA ALA A 92 3.09 3.72 -8.81
C ALA A 92 4.49 4.39 -8.85
N ALA A 93 4.66 5.54 -8.18
CA ALA A 93 5.95 6.20 -8.07
C ALA A 93 6.98 5.34 -7.32
N ILE A 94 6.58 4.69 -6.22
CA ILE A 94 7.46 3.76 -5.47
C ILE A 94 7.85 2.56 -6.33
N ALA A 95 6.90 1.96 -7.05
CA ALA A 95 7.17 0.84 -7.95
C ALA A 95 8.22 1.22 -9.01
N SER A 96 7.99 2.32 -9.74
CA SER A 96 8.95 2.81 -10.74
C SER A 96 10.31 3.20 -10.16
N PHE A 97 10.37 3.67 -8.91
CA PHE A 97 11.63 3.96 -8.23
C PHE A 97 12.40 2.66 -7.92
N ARG A 98 11.70 1.63 -7.43
CA ARG A 98 12.29 0.32 -7.15
C ARG A 98 12.80 -0.34 -8.42
N ASP A 99 12.04 -0.30 -9.50
CA ASP A 99 12.44 -0.86 -10.81
C ASP A 99 13.71 -0.18 -11.33
N ARG A 100 13.75 1.17 -11.34
CA ARG A 100 14.96 1.92 -11.75
C ARG A 100 16.17 1.59 -10.88
N THR A 101 15.98 1.47 -9.57
CA THR A 101 17.07 1.12 -8.65
C THR A 101 17.54 -0.33 -8.83
N ALA A 102 16.63 -1.25 -9.17
CA ALA A 102 16.95 -2.63 -9.48
C ALA A 102 17.74 -2.73 -10.79
N LEU A 103 17.33 -2.01 -11.84
CA LEU A 103 18.04 -1.93 -13.11
C LEU A 103 19.45 -1.35 -12.94
N MET A 104 19.60 -0.24 -12.20
CA MET A 104 20.92 0.33 -11.91
C MET A 104 21.82 -0.64 -11.14
N ARG A 105 21.26 -1.39 -10.18
CA ARG A 105 22.02 -2.42 -9.48
C ARG A 105 22.39 -3.59 -10.40
N GLY A 106 21.46 -4.13 -11.18
CA GLY A 106 21.72 -5.23 -12.11
C GLY A 106 22.84 -4.92 -13.12
N CYS A 107 22.86 -3.70 -13.67
CA CYS A 107 23.93 -3.26 -14.56
C CYS A 107 25.29 -3.14 -13.86
N ALA A 108 25.33 -2.87 -12.55
CA ALA A 108 26.57 -2.79 -11.79
C ALA A 108 27.23 -4.17 -11.55
N TRP A 109 26.47 -5.26 -11.56
CA TRP A 109 27.00 -6.63 -11.44
C TRP A 109 27.38 -7.23 -12.79
N ALA A 110 26.71 -6.84 -13.89
CA ALA A 110 27.04 -7.32 -15.24
C ALA A 110 28.42 -6.84 -15.73
N GLY A 111 28.91 -5.69 -15.23
CA GLY A 111 30.24 -5.17 -15.57
C GLY A 111 31.40 -5.87 -14.86
N GLN A 112 31.16 -6.58 -13.75
CA GLN A 112 32.21 -7.27 -12.98
C GLN A 112 32.48 -8.69 -13.54
N GLN A 113 31.47 -9.31 -14.15
CA GLN A 113 31.53 -10.71 -14.60
C GLN A 113 32.30 -10.88 -15.92
N ALA A 114 32.38 -9.83 -16.75
CA ALA A 114 33.15 -9.85 -18.00
C ALA A 114 34.68 -9.80 -17.79
N ASP A 115 35.16 -9.38 -16.61
CA ASP A 115 36.59 -9.39 -16.28
C ASP A 115 37.05 -10.76 -15.73
N ASP A 116 36.16 -11.53 -15.10
CA ASP A 116 36.50 -12.88 -14.56
C ASP A 116 36.54 -13.97 -15.65
N ASP A 117 35.83 -13.81 -16.77
CA ASP A 117 35.82 -14.76 -17.91
C ASP A 117 37.06 -14.64 -18.83
N LEU A 118 38.00 -13.72 -18.53
CA LEU A 118 39.26 -13.53 -19.26
C LEU A 118 40.48 -14.18 -18.57
N ASN A 119 40.29 -15.16 -17.69
CA ASN A 119 41.39 -15.99 -17.18
C ASN A 119 41.30 -17.45 -17.71
N PRO A 120 41.94 -17.77 -18.85
CA PRO A 120 41.99 -19.13 -19.38
C PRO A 120 42.99 -20.06 -18.67
N ASP A 121 43.68 -19.63 -17.60
CA ASP A 121 44.83 -20.37 -17.08
C ASP A 121 44.49 -21.40 -15.98
N ARG A 122 43.41 -22.18 -16.21
CA ARG A 122 43.07 -23.36 -15.40
C ARG A 122 42.94 -24.60 -16.29
N SER A 123 43.98 -24.88 -17.08
CA SER A 123 44.14 -26.15 -17.78
C SER A 123 45.60 -26.56 -17.88
N GLY A 124 46.05 -27.32 -16.88
CA GLY A 124 47.28 -28.11 -16.92
C GLY A 124 47.42 -28.87 -15.61
N GLY A 125 47.61 -30.18 -15.53
CA GLY A 125 47.61 -31.27 -16.50
C GLY A 125 47.64 -32.55 -15.66
N HIS A 126 46.74 -33.49 -15.90
CA HIS A 126 46.76 -34.81 -15.26
C HIS A 126 47.32 -35.79 -16.28
N ALA A 127 48.64 -35.93 -16.30
CA ALA A 127 49.30 -37.01 -17.04
C ALA A 127 49.09 -38.30 -16.23
N ALA A 128 48.17 -39.14 -16.69
CA ALA A 128 48.11 -40.53 -16.27
C ALA A 128 49.16 -41.30 -17.07
N GLU A 129 50.20 -41.71 -16.36
CA GLU A 129 51.31 -42.55 -16.81
C GLU A 129 50.78 -43.97 -17.06
N CYS A 130 50.78 -44.40 -18.32
CA CYS A 130 50.51 -45.78 -18.71
C CYS A 130 51.84 -46.52 -18.84
N ASP A 131 52.24 -47.25 -17.80
CA ASP A 131 53.35 -48.20 -17.90
C ASP A 131 52.86 -49.52 -18.49
N LEU A 132 53.42 -49.81 -19.67
CA LEU A 132 53.29 -51.01 -20.46
C LEU A 132 54.20 -52.10 -19.85
N THR A 133 53.65 -53.30 -19.70
CA THR A 133 54.36 -54.51 -19.29
C THR A 133 55.02 -55.17 -20.51
N ASP A 134 56.27 -55.61 -20.35
CA ASP A 134 56.86 -56.76 -21.06
C ASP A 134 57.70 -57.58 -20.06
#